data_AF-A0A7X7DUC6-F1
#
_entry.id   AF-A0A7X7DUC6-F1
#
_cell.length_a   1.000
_cell.length_b   1.000
_cell.length_c   1.000
_cell.angle_alpha   90.00
_cell.angle_beta   90.00
_cell.angle_gamma   90.00
#
_symmetry.space_group_name_H-M   'P 1'
#
loop_
_entity.id
_entity.type
_entity.pdbx_description
1 polymer ?
#
loop_
_entity_poly.entity_id
_entity_poly.type
_entity_poly.pdbx_seq_one_letter_code
_entity_poly.pdbx_strand_id
1 'polypeptide(L)'
;LIKPLIDIPRMLDVLSAMMSKALAAFDTNNAEMAKEVFAMDDMMDDLEKQIMRELLLLMMERPQRIEQATQLLNVARTLERGGDHVTNVAERVVYILTGKTVKASAFRRPRPAALNGRKEHEER
;
A
#
# COMPACT_ATOMS: atom_id res chain seq x y z
N LEU A 1 20.19 2.97 -15.80
CA LEU A 1 18.87 2.61 -15.24
C LEU A 1 18.09 1.80 -16.27
N ILE A 2 17.40 0.74 -15.83
CA ILE A 2 16.69 -0.22 -16.70
C ILE A 2 15.47 0.41 -17.41
N LYS A 3 14.82 1.37 -16.75
CA LYS A 3 13.79 2.29 -17.26
C LYS A 3 13.83 3.59 -16.43
N PRO A 4 13.26 4.70 -16.91
CA PRO A 4 12.97 5.85 -16.06
C PRO A 4 12.11 5.42 -14.86
N LEU A 5 12.52 5.80 -13.66
CA LEU A 5 11.77 5.47 -12.44
C LEU A 5 10.77 6.59 -12.19
N ILE A 6 9.52 6.39 -12.64
CA ILE A 6 8.44 7.36 -12.45
C ILE A 6 7.61 6.96 -11.23
N ASP A 7 7.12 5.73 -11.18
CA ASP A 7 6.17 5.30 -10.15
C ASP A 7 6.82 4.98 -8.80
N ILE A 8 8.10 4.56 -8.77
CA ILE A 8 8.80 4.30 -7.49
C ILE A 8 8.99 5.60 -6.69
N PRO A 9 9.53 6.70 -7.26
CA PRO A 9 9.55 7.98 -6.57
C PRO A 9 8.16 8.44 -6.15
N ARG A 10 7.15 8.26 -7.01
CA ARG A 10 5.76 8.59 -6.66
C ARG A 10 5.23 7.80 -5.46
N MET A 11 5.54 6.50 -5.35
CA MET A 11 5.21 5.71 -4.15
C MET A 11 5.90 6.25 -2.90
N LEU A 12 7.16 6.67 -3.01
CA LEU A 12 7.89 7.27 -1.90
C LEU A 12 7.27 8.61 -1.45
N ASP A 13 6.81 9.43 -2.40
CA ASP A 13 6.12 10.68 -2.11
C ASP A 13 4.81 10.43 -1.38
N VAL A 14 4.02 9.45 -1.83
CA VAL A 14 2.77 9.05 -1.16
C VAL A 14 3.07 8.55 0.26
N LEU A 15 4.05 7.67 0.44
CA LEU A 15 4.45 7.18 1.76
C LEU A 15 4.88 8.32 2.70
N SER A 16 5.67 9.27 2.18
CA SER A 16 6.12 10.45 2.94
C SER A 16 4.94 11.34 3.34
N ALA A 17 3.96 11.51 2.45
CA ALA A 17 2.74 12.25 2.74
C ALA A 17 1.84 11.53 3.77
N MET A 18 1.72 10.20 3.69
CA MET A 18 1.01 9.40 4.70
C MET A 18 1.61 9.63 6.09
N MET A 19 2.94 9.53 6.21
CA MET A 19 3.63 9.72 7.49
C MET A 19 3.45 11.14 8.02
N SER A 20 3.68 12.14 7.16
CA SER A 20 3.53 13.55 7.52
C SER A 20 2.13 13.86 8.02
N LYS A 21 1.10 13.30 7.36
CA LYS A 21 -0.29 13.47 7.75
C LYS A 21 -0.62 12.78 9.08
N ALA A 22 -0.13 11.56 9.30
CA ALA A 22 -0.32 10.85 10.58
C ALA A 22 0.30 11.62 11.75
N LEU A 23 1.51 12.18 11.55
CA LEU A 23 2.20 12.98 12.56
C LEU A 23 1.52 14.34 12.80
N ALA A 24 1.10 15.03 11.73
CA ALA A 24 0.37 16.30 11.85
C ALA A 24 -0.98 16.11 12.56
N ALA A 25 -1.68 15.02 12.29
CA ALA A 25 -2.92 14.67 12.98
C ALA A 25 -2.70 14.50 14.49
N PHE A 26 -1.59 13.88 14.88
CA PHE A 26 -1.22 13.73 16.29
C PHE A 26 -0.88 15.08 16.94
N ASP A 27 -0.01 15.87 16.30
CA ASP A 27 0.43 17.18 16.81
C ASP A 27 -0.75 18.17 16.98
N THR A 28 -1.69 18.14 16.04
CA THR A 28 -2.85 19.04 16.03
C THR A 28 -4.09 18.47 16.75
N ASN A 29 -3.98 17.30 17.39
CA ASN A 29 -5.10 16.58 18.01
C ASN A 29 -6.31 16.38 17.06
N ASN A 30 -6.06 16.17 15.76
CA ASN A 30 -7.10 16.03 14.75
C ASN A 30 -7.24 14.57 14.28
N ALA A 31 -8.18 13.85 14.90
CA ALA A 31 -8.43 12.44 14.57
C ALA A 31 -8.97 12.21 13.15
N GLU A 32 -9.70 13.15 12.57
CA GLU A 32 -10.20 13.01 11.19
C GLU A 32 -9.06 13.07 10.17
N MET A 33 -8.06 13.93 10.41
CA MET A 33 -6.86 14.00 9.58
C MET A 33 -6.08 12.67 9.58
N ALA A 34 -6.05 11.95 10.70
CA ALA A 34 -5.43 10.63 10.76
C ALA A 34 -6.21 9.59 9.91
N LYS A 35 -7.55 9.67 9.86
CA LYS A 35 -8.36 8.74 9.06
C LYS A 35 -8.17 8.89 7.56
N GLU A 36 -7.80 10.08 7.09
CA GLU A 36 -7.47 10.30 5.68
C GLU A 36 -6.30 9.42 5.20
N VAL A 37 -5.38 9.03 6.10
CA VAL A 37 -4.29 8.10 5.78
C VAL A 37 -4.84 6.74 5.31
N PHE A 38 -6.00 6.31 5.81
CA PHE A 38 -6.57 5.00 5.47
C PHE A 38 -6.92 4.88 3.99
N ALA A 39 -7.34 5.98 3.36
CA ALA A 39 -7.63 6.02 1.93
C ALA A 39 -6.35 6.09 1.06
N MET A 40 -5.25 6.62 1.61
CA MET A 40 -3.96 6.69 0.90
C MET A 40 -3.32 5.30 0.75
N ASP A 41 -3.66 4.37 1.64
CA ASP A 41 -3.20 2.97 1.57
C ASP A 41 -3.64 2.28 0.27
N ASP A 42 -4.87 2.54 -0.19
CA ASP A 42 -5.35 2.03 -1.48
C ASP A 42 -4.52 2.55 -2.67
N MET A 43 -3.99 3.77 -2.57
CA MET A 43 -3.10 4.34 -3.59
C MET A 43 -1.74 3.63 -3.60
N MET A 44 -1.21 3.26 -2.43
CA MET A 44 0.04 2.48 -2.32
C MET A 44 -0.13 1.11 -2.97
N ASP A 45 -1.24 0.43 -2.69
CA ASP A 45 -1.63 -0.84 -3.30
C ASP A 45 -1.72 -0.76 -4.84
N ASP A 46 -2.33 0.31 -5.35
CA ASP A 46 -2.49 0.49 -6.80
C ASP A 46 -1.17 0.77 -7.51
N LEU A 47 -0.31 1.60 -6.91
CA LEU A 47 1.01 1.88 -7.46
C LEU A 47 1.91 0.64 -7.43
N GLU A 48 1.88 -0.15 -6.37
CA GLU A 48 2.63 -1.42 -6.29
C GLU A 48 2.18 -2.37 -7.42
N LYS A 49 0.88 -2.56 -7.59
CA LYS A 49 0.33 -3.43 -8.64
C LYS A 49 0.67 -2.91 -10.04
N GLN A 50 0.68 -1.59 -10.24
CA GLN A 50 1.08 -0.99 -11.51
C GLN A 50 2.55 -1.27 -11.81
N ILE A 51 3.44 -1.00 -10.85
CA ILE A 51 4.88 -1.27 -10.99
C ILE A 51 5.13 -2.74 -11.25
N MET A 52 4.43 -3.63 -10.54
CA MET A 52 4.54 -5.08 -10.76
C MET A 52 4.20 -5.45 -12.21
N ARG A 53 3.07 -4.97 -12.74
CA ARG A 53 2.68 -5.24 -14.15
C ARG A 53 3.72 -4.73 -15.14
N GLU A 54 4.22 -3.51 -14.95
CA GLU A 54 5.22 -2.92 -15.83
C GLU A 54 6.55 -3.69 -15.80
N LEU A 55 7.01 -4.09 -14.61
CA LEU A 55 8.24 -4.84 -14.45
C LEU A 55 8.13 -6.25 -15.03
N LEU A 56 6.97 -6.91 -14.88
CA LEU A 56 6.72 -8.21 -15.52
C LEU A 56 6.78 -8.11 -17.06
N LEU A 57 6.14 -7.10 -17.64
CA LEU A 57 6.23 -6.87 -19.10
C LEU A 57 7.68 -6.64 -19.55
N LEU A 58 8.45 -5.86 -18.78
CA LEU A 58 9.86 -5.62 -19.05
C LEU A 58 10.71 -6.90 -18.97
N MET A 59 10.43 -7.78 -18.01
CA MET A 59 11.08 -9.08 -17.88
C MET A 59 10.79 -9.99 -19.08
N MET A 60 9.55 -9.97 -19.57
CA MET A 60 9.12 -10.75 -20.75
C MET A 60 9.75 -10.22 -22.04
N GLU A 61 9.82 -8.90 -22.23
CA GLU A 61 10.46 -8.28 -23.39
C GLU A 61 11.98 -8.47 -23.39
N ARG A 62 12.61 -8.42 -22.21
CA ARG A 62 14.08 -8.42 -22.06
C ARG A 62 14.52 -9.33 -20.91
N PRO A 63 14.65 -10.65 -21.12
CA PRO A 63 15.00 -11.60 -20.06
C PRO A 63 16.33 -11.31 -19.35
N GLN A 64 17.29 -10.65 -20.02
CA GLN A 64 18.59 -10.28 -19.44
C GLN A 64 18.46 -9.25 -18.29
N ARG A 65 17.28 -8.66 -18.13
CA ARG A 65 16.96 -7.62 -17.15
C ARG A 65 16.19 -8.12 -15.93
N ILE A 66 15.93 -9.44 -15.85
CA ILE A 66 15.14 -10.05 -14.78
C ILE A 66 15.68 -9.70 -13.38
N GLU A 67 16.99 -9.77 -13.17
CA GLU A 67 17.59 -9.48 -11.86
C GLU A 67 17.30 -8.06 -11.39
N GLN A 68 17.58 -7.06 -12.24
CA GLN A 68 17.32 -5.65 -11.92
C GLN A 68 15.83 -5.36 -11.74
N ALA A 69 14.96 -5.94 -12.58
CA ALA A 69 13.51 -5.77 -12.43
C ALA A 69 13.00 -6.41 -11.13
N THR A 70 13.60 -7.53 -10.70
CA THR A 70 13.26 -8.19 -9.43
C THR A 70 13.66 -7.32 -8.23
N GLN A 71 14.83 -6.69 -8.27
CA GLN A 71 15.26 -5.73 -7.25
C GLN A 71 14.29 -4.56 -7.13
N LEU A 72 13.82 -4.00 -8.25
CA LEU A 72 12.82 -2.93 -8.24
C LEU A 72 11.46 -3.37 -7.70
N LEU A 73 11.04 -4.60 -7.99
CA LEU A 73 9.82 -5.17 -7.42
C LEU A 73 9.91 -5.28 -5.89
N ASN A 74 11.08 -5.68 -5.37
CA ASN A 74 11.31 -5.73 -3.93
C ASN A 74 11.29 -4.34 -3.28
N VAL A 75 11.77 -3.31 -3.98
CA VAL A 75 11.66 -1.91 -3.53
C VAL A 75 10.19 -1.49 -3.44
N ALA A 76 9.41 -1.70 -4.49
CA ALA A 76 7.98 -1.34 -4.51
C ALA A 76 7.20 -2.03 -3.38
N ARG A 77 7.44 -3.33 -3.16
CA ARG A 77 6.83 -4.08 -2.05
C ARG A 77 7.26 -3.57 -0.67
N THR A 78 8.52 -3.18 -0.52
CA THR A 78 9.00 -2.58 0.74
C THR A 78 8.30 -1.24 1.01
N LEU A 79 8.07 -0.43 -0.01
CA LEU A 79 7.33 0.83 0.12
C LEU A 79 5.87 0.60 0.49
N GLU A 80 5.18 -0.36 -0.13
CA GLU A 80 3.80 -0.73 0.23
C GLU A 80 3.68 -1.17 1.69
N ARG A 81 4.59 -2.04 2.17
CA ARG A 81 4.66 -2.42 3.60
C ARG A 81 4.93 -1.24 4.51
N GLY A 82 5.75 -0.29 4.06
CA GLY A 82 5.92 0.99 4.74
C GLY A 82 4.60 1.73 4.88
N GLY A 83 3.78 1.75 3.83
CA GLY A 83 2.43 2.30 3.83
C GLY A 83 1.53 1.65 4.88
N ASP A 84 1.48 0.31 4.93
CA ASP A 84 0.69 -0.42 5.93
C ASP A 84 1.15 -0.11 7.37
N HIS A 85 2.46 0.02 7.60
CA HIS A 85 2.97 0.46 8.90
C HIS A 85 2.52 1.87 9.28
N VAL A 86 2.51 2.81 8.32
CA VAL A 86 1.98 4.16 8.56
C VAL A 86 0.47 4.14 8.81
N THR A 87 -0.28 3.29 8.10
CA THR A 87 -1.71 3.07 8.36
C THR A 87 -1.94 2.59 9.80
N ASN A 88 -1.12 1.65 10.29
CA ASN A 88 -1.17 1.20 11.69
C ASN A 88 -0.83 2.33 12.69
N VAL A 89 0.11 3.22 12.36
CA VAL A 89 0.39 4.42 13.16
C VAL A 89 -0.84 5.34 13.20
N ALA A 90 -1.49 5.58 12.07
CA ALA A 90 -2.70 6.40 12.01
C ALA A 90 -3.86 5.81 12.81
N GLU A 91 -4.06 4.48 12.78
CA GLU A 91 -5.04 3.80 13.65
C GLU A 91 -4.77 4.09 15.14
N ARG A 92 -3.50 4.05 15.56
CA ARG A 92 -3.09 4.35 16.94
C ARG A 92 -3.31 5.81 17.29
N VAL A 93 -3.03 6.74 16.39
CA VAL A 93 -3.31 8.18 16.59
C VAL A 93 -4.79 8.41 16.83
N VAL A 94 -5.68 7.82 16.00
CA VAL A 94 -7.13 7.92 16.21
C VAL A 94 -7.53 7.37 17.58
N TYR A 95 -6.96 6.22 17.98
CA TYR A 95 -7.25 5.64 19.29
C TYR A 95 -6.80 6.54 20.44
N ILE A 96 -5.58 7.09 20.38
CA ILE A 96 -5.05 8.00 21.43
C ILE A 96 -5.94 9.24 21.59
N LEU A 97 -6.40 9.82 20.48
CA LEU A 97 -7.19 11.05 20.50
C LEU A 97 -8.66 10.84 20.89
N THR A 98 -9.23 9.66 20.60
CA THR A 98 -10.68 9.43 20.73
C THR A 98 -11.07 8.35 21.74
N GLY A 99 -10.11 7.54 22.18
CA GLY A 99 -10.34 6.32 22.99
C GLY A 99 -11.02 5.18 22.22
N LYS A 100 -11.29 5.33 20.92
CA LYS A 100 -12.01 4.34 20.11
C LYS A 100 -11.09 3.64 19.13
N THR A 101 -11.15 2.32 19.11
CA THR A 101 -10.43 1.52 18.12
C THR A 101 -11.10 1.66 16.77
N VAL A 102 -10.32 2.04 15.76
CA VAL A 102 -10.73 2.05 14.37
C VAL A 102 -9.84 1.08 13.59
N LYS A 103 -10.41 0.43 12.57
CA LYS A 103 -9.65 -0.40 11.64
C LYS A 103 -9.68 0.23 10.27
N ALA A 104 -8.51 0.53 9.71
CA ALA A 104 -8.36 1.13 8.40
C ALA A 104 -9.01 0.27 7.31
N SER A 105 -9.02 -1.06 7.48
CA SER A 105 -9.69 -2.00 6.58
C SER A 105 -11.20 -1.73 6.38
N ALA A 106 -11.87 -1.04 7.31
CA ALA A 106 -13.26 -0.64 7.15
C ALA A 106 -13.44 0.60 6.23
N PHE A 107 -12.36 1.32 5.94
CA PHE A 107 -12.32 2.54 5.12
C PHE A 107 -11.67 2.31 3.76
N ARG A 108 -10.92 1.21 3.60
CA ARG A 108 -10.34 0.77 2.33
C ARG A 108 -11.45 0.29 1.39
N ARG A 109 -11.21 0.39 0.08
CA ARG A 109 -12.09 -0.21 -0.93
C ARG A 109 -12.25 -1.71 -0.70
N PRO A 110 -13.44 -2.28 -0.95
CA PRO A 110 -13.63 -3.72 -0.82
C PRO A 110 -12.70 -4.45 -1.78
N ARG A 111 -11.86 -5.34 -1.26
CA ARG A 111 -11.10 -6.25 -2.11
C ARG A 111 -12.10 -7.06 -2.94
N PRO A 112 -11.93 -7.17 -4.27
CA PRO A 112 -12.77 -8.02 -5.08
C PRO A 112 -12.77 -9.41 -4.45
N ALA A 113 -13.97 -9.95 -4.19
CA ALA A 113 -14.13 -11.27 -3.60
C ALA A 113 -13.25 -12.24 -4.40
N ALA A 114 -12.30 -12.88 -3.74
CA ALA A 114 -11.57 -13.97 -4.37
C ALA A 114 -12.61 -14.91 -4.98
N LEU A 115 -12.48 -15.21 -6.27
CA LEU A 115 -13.28 -16.23 -6.92
C LEU A 115 -13.21 -17.49 -6.05
N ASN A 116 -14.26 -17.76 -5.29
CA ASN A 116 -14.35 -18.86 -4.34
C ASN A 116 -14.41 -20.18 -5.12
N GLY A 117 -13.25 -20.67 -5.53
CA GLY A 117 -13.06 -21.97 -6.19
C GLY A 117 -12.76 -23.11 -5.20
N ARG A 118 -13.32 -23.10 -3.99
CA ARG A 118 -13.20 -24.21 -3.03
C ARG A 118 -14.46 -24.36 -2.17
N LYS A 119 -15.53 -24.90 -2.77
CA LYS A 119 -16.65 -25.54 -2.05
C LYS A 119 -17.31 -26.62 -2.89
N GLU A 120 -16.55 -27.54 -3.47
CA GLU A 120 -17.10 -28.80 -4.00
C GLU A 120 -16.00 -29.86 -3.88
N HIS A 121 -16.01 -30.63 -2.78
CA HIS A 121 -15.47 -32.00 -2.65
C HIS A 121 -15.30 -32.34 -1.17
N GLU A 122 -16.42 -32.39 -0.44
CA GLU A 122 -16.44 -33.01 0.89
C GLU A 122 -17.85 -33.53 1.22
N GLU A 123 -18.53 -34.12 0.23
CA GLU A 123 -19.67 -35.02 0.45
C GLU A 123 -19.62 -36.13 -0.61
N ARG A 124 -18.81 -37.16 -0.36
CA ARG A 124 -18.99 -38.53 -0.87
C ARG A 124 -18.45 -39.51 0.16
#